data_AF-A0A7J3MNT0-F1
#
_entry.id   AF-A0A7J3MNT0-F1
#
_cell.length_a   1.000
_cell.length_b   1.000
_cell.length_c   1.000
_cell.angle_alpha   90.00
_cell.angle_beta   90.00
_cell.angle_gamma   90.00
#
_symmetry.space_group_name_H-M   'P 1'
#
loop_
_entity.id
_entity.type
_entity.pdbx_description
1 polymer ?
#
loop_
_entity_poly.entity_id
_entity_poly.type
_entity_poly.pdbx_seq_one_letter_code
_entity_poly.pdbx_strand_id
1 'polypeptide(L)'
;MPEVKDLLRVLRMIKQYQPIHIYGFAIYLGKPVYASTMAWRWIHYLEELGLLMKIREDENNKTGRKEYVLTEKGERLLSILEEVWGKETLHNVSDIYERRRERVGEGRSPKT
;
A
#
# COMPACT_ATOMS: atom_id res chain seq x y z
N MET A 1 -9.70 -6.02 8.06
CA MET A 1 -9.25 -4.78 7.41
C MET A 1 -7.78 -4.97 7.04
N PRO A 2 -7.33 -4.58 5.84
CA PRO A 2 -5.91 -4.63 5.51
C PRO A 2 -5.12 -3.71 6.43
N GLU A 3 -3.93 -4.13 6.88
CA GLU A 3 -3.08 -3.26 7.67
C GLU A 3 -2.40 -2.21 6.78
N VAL A 4 -1.98 -1.09 7.37
CA VAL A 4 -1.25 -0.03 6.64
C VAL A 4 0.04 -0.58 5.98
N LYS A 5 0.67 -1.58 6.62
CA LYS A 5 1.85 -2.27 6.08
C LYS A 5 1.52 -3.12 4.85
N ASP A 6 0.32 -3.72 4.81
CA ASP A 6 -0.15 -4.46 3.63
C ASP A 6 -0.38 -3.52 2.45
N LEU A 7 -0.97 -2.35 2.71
CA LEU A 7 -1.17 -1.31 1.70
C LEU A 7 0.18 -0.81 1.13
N LEU A 8 1.17 -0.52 1.98
CA LEU A 8 2.51 -0.14 1.52
C LEU A 8 3.15 -1.23 0.65
N ARG A 9 3.07 -2.49 1.07
CA ARG A 9 3.59 -3.63 0.29
C ARG A 9 2.91 -3.74 -1.08
N VAL A 10 1.59 -3.60 -1.11
CA VAL A 10 0.79 -3.64 -2.35
C VAL A 10 1.16 -2.49 -3.28
N LEU A 11 1.23 -1.26 -2.78
CA LEU A 11 1.58 -0.09 -3.60
C LEU A 11 3.01 -0.19 -4.16
N ARG A 12 3.98 -0.70 -3.39
CA ARG A 12 5.34 -0.99 -3.88
C ARG A 12 5.34 -2.00 -5.02
N MET A 13 4.59 -3.08 -4.86
CA MET A 13 4.48 -4.12 -5.87
C MET A 13 3.85 -3.59 -7.16
N ILE A 14 2.76 -2.82 -7.05
CA ILE A 14 2.14 -2.18 -8.21
C ILE A 14 3.12 -1.23 -8.89
N LYS A 15 3.81 -0.37 -8.13
CA LYS A 15 4.82 0.56 -8.66
C LYS A 15 5.93 -0.15 -9.43
N GLN A 16 6.42 -1.25 -8.90
CA GLN A 16 7.51 -2.02 -9.49
C GLN A 16 7.10 -2.70 -10.82
N TYR A 17 5.85 -3.13 -10.94
CA TYR A 17 5.37 -3.93 -12.07
C TYR A 17 4.33 -3.23 -12.94
N GLN A 18 4.17 -1.91 -12.81
CA GLN A 18 3.23 -1.17 -13.64
C GLN A 18 3.69 -1.14 -15.12
N PRO A 19 2.79 -1.28 -16.10
CA PRO A 19 1.35 -1.47 -15.93
C PRO A 19 0.98 -2.88 -15.46
N ILE A 20 0.14 -2.96 -14.42
CA ILE A 20 -0.17 -4.22 -13.75
C ILE A 20 -1.52 -4.78 -14.19
N HIS A 21 -1.53 -6.08 -14.47
CA HIS A 21 -2.73 -6.85 -14.76
C HIS A 21 -3.14 -7.68 -13.53
N ILE A 22 -4.44 -7.77 -13.22
CA ILE A 22 -4.98 -8.43 -12.00
C ILE A 22 -4.42 -9.85 -11.82
N TYR A 23 -4.34 -10.65 -12.88
CA TYR A 23 -3.82 -12.01 -12.79
C TYR A 23 -2.30 -12.04 -12.55
N GLY A 24 -1.56 -11.11 -13.13
CA GLY A 24 -0.12 -10.95 -12.83
C GLY A 24 0.08 -10.54 -11.38
N PHE A 25 -0.73 -9.59 -10.89
CA PHE A 25 -0.73 -9.15 -9.50
C PHE A 25 -1.06 -10.28 -8.52
N ALA A 26 -2.03 -11.15 -8.85
CA ALA A 26 -2.38 -12.31 -8.03
C ALA A 26 -1.20 -13.28 -7.85
N ILE A 27 -0.41 -13.51 -8.90
CA ILE A 27 0.79 -14.37 -8.83
C ILE A 27 1.80 -13.79 -7.82
N TYR A 28 1.99 -12.48 -7.81
CA TYR A 28 2.91 -11.82 -6.88
C TYR A 28 2.39 -11.78 -5.42
N LEU A 29 1.07 -11.89 -5.23
CA LEU A 29 0.45 -11.91 -3.89
C LEU A 29 0.46 -13.29 -3.21
N GLY A 30 0.52 -14.41 -3.94
CA GLY A 30 0.62 -15.77 -3.35
C GLY A 30 -0.13 -16.87 -4.11
N LYS A 31 -0.54 -17.94 -3.40
CA LYS A 31 -1.11 -19.16 -4.03
C LYS A 31 -2.39 -18.89 -4.86
N PRO A 32 -2.55 -19.57 -6.02
CA PRO A 32 -3.32 -19.08 -7.17
C PRO A 32 -4.85 -18.94 -6.98
N VAL A 33 -5.49 -19.69 -6.08
CA VAL A 33 -6.97 -19.71 -5.99
C VAL A 33 -7.53 -18.61 -5.07
N TYR A 34 -6.89 -18.35 -3.93
CA TYR A 34 -7.28 -17.27 -3.00
C TYR A 34 -6.66 -15.92 -3.35
N ALA A 35 -5.50 -15.93 -4.05
CA ALA A 35 -4.81 -14.72 -4.46
C ALA A 35 -5.58 -13.93 -5.53
N SER A 36 -6.43 -14.56 -6.34
CA SER A 36 -7.25 -13.88 -7.35
C SER A 36 -8.31 -12.96 -6.73
N THR A 37 -9.00 -13.42 -5.66
CA THR A 37 -10.02 -12.62 -4.97
C THR A 37 -9.41 -11.46 -4.21
N MET A 38 -8.26 -11.68 -3.53
CA MET A 38 -7.55 -10.61 -2.84
C MET A 38 -6.93 -9.59 -3.80
N ALA A 39 -6.34 -10.05 -4.91
CA ALA A 39 -5.83 -9.17 -5.97
C ALA A 39 -6.96 -8.30 -6.54
N TRP A 40 -8.12 -8.91 -6.84
CA TRP A 40 -9.28 -8.20 -7.34
C TRP A 40 -9.77 -7.14 -6.36
N ARG A 41 -9.90 -7.50 -5.06
CA ARG A 41 -10.29 -6.55 -4.00
C ARG A 41 -9.33 -5.37 -3.91
N TRP A 42 -8.03 -5.63 -3.90
CA TRP A 42 -7.02 -4.57 -3.86
C TRP A 42 -7.12 -3.63 -5.06
N ILE A 43 -7.19 -4.18 -6.26
CA ILE A 43 -7.29 -3.36 -7.48
C ILE A 43 -8.57 -2.52 -7.46
N HIS A 44 -9.72 -3.12 -7.14
CA HIS A 44 -10.99 -2.39 -7.03
C HIS A 44 -10.96 -1.31 -5.96
N TYR A 45 -10.47 -1.60 -4.75
CA TYR A 45 -10.41 -0.59 -3.69
C TYR A 45 -9.48 0.56 -4.04
N LEU A 46 -8.32 0.27 -4.63
CA LEU A 46 -7.37 1.32 -5.01
C LEU A 46 -7.87 2.14 -6.21
N GLU A 47 -8.59 1.53 -7.14
CA GLU A 47 -9.28 2.22 -8.24
C GLU A 47 -10.41 3.12 -7.70
N GLU A 48 -11.28 2.62 -6.83
CA GLU A 48 -12.36 3.41 -6.19
C GLU A 48 -11.82 4.61 -5.40
N LEU A 49 -10.66 4.46 -4.75
CA LEU A 49 -9.98 5.55 -4.03
C LEU A 49 -9.24 6.53 -4.96
N GLY A 50 -9.21 6.26 -6.28
CA GLY A 50 -8.50 7.06 -7.28
C GLY A 50 -6.98 6.98 -7.17
N LEU A 51 -6.46 5.90 -6.56
CA LEU A 51 -5.02 5.63 -6.43
C LEU A 51 -4.47 4.85 -7.62
N LEU A 52 -5.34 4.13 -8.33
CA LEU A 52 -5.05 3.51 -9.62
C LEU A 52 -5.91 4.12 -10.72
N MET A 53 -5.38 4.14 -11.93
CA MET A 53 -6.14 4.39 -13.14
C MET A 53 -5.96 3.24 -14.12
N LYS A 54 -7.05 2.90 -14.79
CA LYS A 54 -7.09 1.91 -15.86
C LYS A 54 -6.59 2.55 -17.16
N ILE A 55 -5.60 1.93 -17.80
CA ILE A 55 -4.98 2.47 -19.03
C ILE A 55 -5.27 1.64 -20.29
N ARG A 56 -5.75 0.39 -20.12
CA ARG A 56 -6.12 -0.48 -21.24
C ARG A 56 -7.27 -1.42 -20.87
N GLU A 57 -8.18 -1.60 -21.82
CA GLU A 57 -9.18 -2.66 -21.87
C GLU A 57 -9.19 -3.22 -23.29
N ASP A 58 -8.68 -4.43 -23.49
CA ASP A 58 -8.84 -5.10 -24.79
C ASP A 58 -10.29 -5.57 -24.92
N GLU A 59 -11.10 -4.82 -25.66
CA GLU A 59 -12.51 -5.16 -25.94
C GLU A 59 -12.64 -6.46 -26.77
N ASN A 60 -11.62 -6.80 -27.57
CA ASN A 60 -11.65 -7.94 -28.49
C ASN A 60 -11.22 -9.29 -27.90
N ASN A 61 -10.78 -9.33 -26.63
CA ASN A 61 -10.35 -10.57 -25.99
C ASN A 61 -11.41 -11.07 -25.01
N LYS A 62 -11.84 -12.34 -25.17
CA LYS A 62 -12.74 -13.08 -24.25
C LYS A 62 -12.26 -13.08 -22.78
N THR A 63 -11.05 -12.61 -22.50
CA THR A 63 -10.42 -12.55 -21.18
C THR A 63 -10.54 -11.19 -20.47
N GLY A 64 -10.98 -10.11 -21.14
CA GLY A 64 -11.20 -8.80 -20.51
C GLY A 64 -9.97 -8.27 -19.76
N ARG A 65 -8.81 -8.29 -20.41
CA ARG A 65 -7.52 -7.95 -19.80
C ARG A 65 -7.47 -6.45 -19.45
N LYS A 66 -7.59 -6.13 -18.16
CA LYS A 66 -7.54 -4.75 -17.62
C LYS A 66 -6.15 -4.44 -17.05
N GLU A 67 -5.53 -3.36 -17.50
CA GLU A 67 -4.21 -2.93 -17.03
C GLU A 67 -4.31 -1.61 -16.27
N TYR A 68 -3.59 -1.53 -15.16
CA TYR A 68 -3.66 -0.44 -14.18
C TYR A 68 -2.28 0.14 -13.91
N VAL A 69 -2.24 1.44 -13.65
CA VAL A 69 -1.05 2.18 -13.19
C VAL A 69 -1.39 3.02 -11.98
N LEU A 70 -0.38 3.42 -11.20
CA LEU A 70 -0.59 4.40 -10.13
C LEU A 70 -0.94 5.77 -10.71
N THR A 71 -1.90 6.44 -10.10
CA THR A 71 -2.14 7.87 -10.33
C THR A 71 -1.13 8.71 -9.57
N GLU A 72 -1.06 10.01 -9.85
CA GLU A 72 -0.28 10.96 -9.03
C GLU A 72 -0.64 10.88 -7.54
N LYS A 73 -1.93 10.68 -7.23
CA LYS A 73 -2.42 10.49 -5.86
C LYS A 73 -1.89 9.20 -5.25
N GLY A 74 -1.86 8.11 -6.02
CA GLY A 74 -1.28 6.82 -5.63
C GLY A 74 0.22 6.92 -5.34
N GLU A 75 0.97 7.56 -6.23
CA GLU A 75 2.41 7.80 -6.08
C GLU A 75 2.72 8.65 -4.83
N ARG A 76 1.94 9.71 -4.61
CA ARG A 76 2.10 10.58 -3.43
C ARG A 76 1.83 9.81 -2.13
N LEU A 77 0.79 8.99 -2.10
CA LEU A 77 0.49 8.15 -0.93
C LEU A 77 1.62 7.15 -0.68
N LEU A 78 2.12 6.48 -1.73
CA LEU A 78 3.27 5.57 -1.61
C LEU A 78 4.47 6.29 -0.98
N SER A 79 4.83 7.48 -1.48
CA SER A 79 5.94 8.27 -0.94
C SER A 79 5.77 8.59 0.55
N ILE A 80 4.58 9.00 0.99
CA ILE A 80 4.28 9.26 2.42
C ILE A 80 4.43 7.98 3.24
N LEU A 81 3.91 6.86 2.75
CA LEU A 81 4.01 5.58 3.46
C LEU A 81 5.45 5.09 3.54
N GLU A 82 6.27 5.33 2.52
CA GLU A 82 7.70 5.02 2.55
C GLU A 82 8.49 5.92 3.51
N GLU A 83 8.13 7.19 3.64
CA GLU A 83 8.75 8.08 4.61
C GLU A 83 8.48 7.62 6.05
N VAL A 84 7.23 7.25 6.35
CA VAL A 84 6.79 6.91 7.72
C VAL A 84 7.12 5.47 8.10
N TRP A 85 7.00 4.52 7.17
CA TRP A 85 7.14 3.08 7.43
C TRP A 85 8.19 2.38 6.57
N GLY A 86 8.81 3.07 5.60
CA GLY A 86 9.72 2.44 4.63
C GLY A 86 11.11 2.12 5.17
N LYS A 87 11.48 2.63 6.36
CA LYS A 87 12.77 2.36 7.04
C LYS A 87 12.77 1.07 7.88
N GLU A 88 11.63 0.42 8.09
CA GLU A 88 11.59 -0.90 8.75
C GLU A 88 12.03 -2.00 7.76
N THR A 89 13.33 -2.30 7.75
CA THR A 89 13.72 -3.71 7.74
C THR A 89 13.32 -4.30 9.08
N LEU A 90 12.13 -4.90 9.16
CA LEU A 90 11.67 -5.89 10.17
C LEU A 90 11.85 -5.65 11.69
N HIS A 91 12.47 -4.59 12.19
CA HIS A 91 12.59 -4.33 13.62
C HIS A 91 12.56 -2.83 13.91
N ASN A 92 11.42 -2.31 14.36
CA ASN A 92 11.26 -1.58 15.62
C ASN A 92 9.97 -0.76 15.63
N VAL A 93 8.87 -1.44 15.95
CA VAL A 93 7.55 -0.85 16.22
C VAL A 93 7.53 -0.02 17.53
N SER A 94 8.67 0.26 18.17
CA SER A 94 8.69 0.84 19.52
C SER A 94 8.82 2.37 19.60
N ASP A 95 9.15 3.06 18.51
CA ASP A 95 9.68 4.44 18.65
C ASP A 95 8.61 5.54 18.78
N ILE A 96 7.37 5.27 18.34
CA ILE A 96 6.32 6.32 18.30
C ILE A 96 5.61 6.47 19.66
N TYR A 97 5.63 5.44 20.51
CA TYR A 97 5.04 5.48 21.86
C TYR A 97 6.03 5.92 22.96
N GLU A 98 7.34 5.91 22.70
CA GLU A 98 8.34 6.45 23.64
C GLU A 98 8.41 7.98 23.60
N ARG A 99 8.40 8.59 22.40
CA ARG A 99 8.48 10.06 22.26
C ARG A 99 7.28 10.84 22.80
N ARG A 100 6.13 10.17 22.98
CA ARG A 100 4.94 10.78 23.63
C ARG A 100 5.00 10.69 25.15
N ARG A 101 5.81 9.80 25.73
CA ARG A 101 6.01 9.71 27.19
C ARG A 101 7.02 10.75 27.69
N GLU A 102 8.04 11.06 26.91
CA GLU A 102 9.07 12.06 27.27
C GLU A 102 8.49 13.49 27.37
N ARG A 103 7.57 13.87 26.47
CA ARG A 103 6.94 15.21 26.52
C ARG A 103 5.95 15.43 27.66
N VAL A 104 5.57 14.38 28.37
CA VAL A 104 4.65 14.47 29.53
C VAL A 104 5.43 14.44 30.85
N GLY A 105 6.74 14.12 30.82
CA GLY A 105 7.63 14.10 31.99
C GLY A 105 8.25 15.45 32.35
N GLU A 106 8.39 16.39 31.41
CA GLU A 106 9.04 17.70 31.63
C GLU A 106 8.09 18.79 32.19
N GLY A 107 7.11 18.39 33.00
CA GLY A 107 6.08 19.29 33.55
C GLY A 107 6.08 19.47 35.07
N ARG A 108 7.00 18.85 35.81
CA ARG A 108 7.06 18.99 37.29
C ARG A 108 8.49 19.02 37.83
N SER A 109 9.09 20.19 37.76
CA SER A 109 10.02 20.63 38.81
C SER A 109 9.46 21.91 39.44
N PRO A 110 8.82 21.85 40.62
CA PRO A 110 8.68 23.01 41.46
C PRO A 110 9.98 23.18 42.27
N LYS A 111 10.64 24.31 42.00
CA LYS A 111 11.55 25.07 42.84
C LYS A 111 11.56 24.64 44.32
N THR A 112 12.73 24.33 44.85
CA THR A 112 13.33 25.02 46.01
C THR A 112 14.80 24.65 46.14
#